data_AF-A0AAP9IUS9-F1
#
_entry.id   AF-A0AAP9IUS9-F1
#
_cell.length_a   1.000
_cell.length_b   1.000
_cell.length_c   1.000
_cell.angle_alpha   90.00
_cell.angle_beta   90.00
_cell.angle_gamma   90.00
#
_symmetry.space_group_name_H-M   'P 1'
#
loop_
_entity.id
_entity.type
_entity.pdbx_description
1 polymer ?
#
loop_
_entity_poly.entity_id
_entity_poly.type
_entity_poly.pdbx_seq_one_letter_code
_entity_poly.pdbx_strand_id
1 'polypeptide(L)'
;MSKTKAALGKDLMLFTEDKAIALATSCKLGLSAETIDTQSKDSGIWTEKDIKKLSWNASSENVFSADVDANSYDKLFALMIARKPITLKFGIVSDPNANEMPEAGWTLAAGAYTGKAVITSLEANAPDGDKATFSVSFEGTGPLTKEADSK
;
A
#
# COMPACT_ATOMS: atom_id res chain seq x y z
N MET A 1 -3.91 -1.92 -31.19
CA MET A 1 -4.20 -2.70 -29.98
C MET A 1 -2.92 -2.82 -29.17
N SER A 2 -2.70 -1.93 -28.21
CA SER A 2 -1.47 -1.95 -27.40
C SER A 2 -1.50 -3.20 -26.51
N LYS A 3 -0.47 -4.04 -26.62
CA LYS A 3 -0.34 -5.23 -25.75
C LYS A 3 -0.32 -4.76 -24.30
N THR A 4 -1.27 -5.23 -23.50
CA THR A 4 -1.27 -5.01 -22.06
C THR A 4 0.04 -5.58 -21.50
N LYS A 5 0.96 -4.70 -21.08
CA LYS A 5 2.21 -5.11 -20.43
C LYS A 5 1.87 -5.56 -19.00
N ALA A 6 2.38 -6.71 -18.58
CA ALA A 6 2.31 -7.11 -17.18
C ALA A 6 3.21 -6.16 -16.37
N ALA A 7 2.68 -5.59 -15.29
CA ALA A 7 3.48 -4.86 -14.31
C ALA A 7 4.31 -5.88 -13.51
N LEU A 8 5.61 -5.64 -13.36
CA LEU A 8 6.45 -6.49 -12.51
C LEU A 8 6.21 -6.10 -11.04
N GLY A 9 6.27 -7.08 -10.13
CA GLY A 9 6.14 -6.80 -8.70
C GLY A 9 7.17 -5.80 -8.17
N LYS A 10 8.36 -5.75 -8.80
CA LYS A 10 9.40 -4.75 -8.50
C LYS A 10 8.97 -3.30 -8.81
N ASP A 11 8.07 -3.13 -9.79
CA ASP A 11 7.61 -1.81 -10.21
C ASP A 11 6.46 -1.35 -9.32
N LEU A 12 5.83 -2.25 -8.57
CA LEU A 12 4.72 -1.96 -7.67
C LEU A 12 5.26 -1.62 -6.29
N MET A 13 5.19 -0.34 -5.93
CA MET A 13 5.77 0.15 -4.67
C MET A 13 4.73 0.81 -3.78
N LEU A 14 4.96 0.69 -2.47
CA LEU A 14 4.18 1.35 -1.43
C LEU A 14 5.00 2.51 -0.85
N PHE A 15 4.36 3.67 -0.81
CA PHE A 15 4.93 4.92 -0.36
C PHE A 15 4.18 5.40 0.87
N THR A 16 4.93 5.96 1.82
CA THR A 16 4.42 6.59 3.02
C THR A 16 4.77 8.08 2.96
N GLU A 17 3.74 8.92 3.03
CA GLU A 17 3.79 10.38 2.83
C GLU A 17 4.29 10.72 1.41
N ASP A 18 5.61 10.76 1.20
CA ASP A 18 6.26 11.05 -0.08
C ASP A 18 7.55 10.24 -0.30
N LYS A 19 7.82 9.23 0.53
CA LYS A 19 8.99 8.35 0.38
C LYS A 19 8.56 6.90 0.24
N ALA A 20 9.20 6.18 -0.69
CA ALA A 20 9.04 4.74 -0.80
C ALA A 20 9.56 4.08 0.47
N ILE A 21 8.90 2.99 0.89
CA ILE A 21 9.44 2.17 1.96
C ILE A 21 10.69 1.46 1.41
N ALA A 22 11.83 1.68 2.07
CA ALA A 22 13.10 1.15 1.61
C ALA A 22 13.09 -0.38 1.66
N LEU A 23 13.74 -0.99 0.66
CA LEU A 23 13.98 -2.43 0.58
C LEU A 23 12.71 -3.30 0.65
N ALA A 24 11.61 -2.83 0.04
CA ALA A 24 10.39 -3.61 -0.07
C ALA A 24 10.58 -4.86 -0.91
N THR A 25 10.33 -6.02 -0.29
CA THR A 25 10.32 -7.32 -0.94
C THR A 25 8.92 -7.72 -1.39
N SER A 26 7.90 -7.28 -0.64
CA SER A 26 6.50 -7.47 -1.01
C SER A 26 5.63 -6.30 -0.56
N CYS A 27 4.66 -5.94 -1.40
CA CYS A 27 3.63 -4.95 -1.09
C CYS A 27 2.26 -5.52 -1.47
N LYS A 28 1.26 -5.40 -0.60
CA LYS A 28 -0.10 -5.88 -0.82
C LYS A 28 -1.09 -4.77 -0.49
N LEU A 29 -2.14 -4.66 -1.31
CA LEU A 29 -3.28 -3.78 -1.09
C LEU A 29 -4.55 -4.62 -1.23
N GLY A 30 -5.33 -4.68 -0.15
CA GLY A 30 -6.60 -5.40 -0.08
C GLY A 30 -7.76 -4.44 0.07
N LEU A 31 -8.80 -4.59 -0.76
CA LEU A 31 -10.08 -3.90 -0.62
C LEU A 31 -11.14 -4.90 -0.15
N SER A 32 -12.04 -4.46 0.70
CA SER A 32 -13.14 -5.26 1.22
C SER A 32 -14.41 -4.42 1.32
N ALA A 33 -15.56 -5.04 1.07
CA ALA A 33 -16.86 -4.37 1.08
C ALA A 33 -17.83 -5.14 1.98
N GLU A 34 -18.42 -4.45 2.96
CA GLU A 34 -19.55 -4.95 3.73
C GLU A 34 -20.82 -4.73 2.89
N THR A 35 -21.57 -5.79 2.62
CA THR A 35 -22.83 -5.73 1.84
C THR A 35 -24.04 -5.89 2.76
N ILE A 36 -25.16 -5.27 2.39
CA ILE A 36 -26.46 -5.44 3.04
C ILE A 36 -27.47 -5.96 2.03
N ASP A 37 -28.39 -6.80 2.50
CA ASP A 37 -29.48 -7.31 1.67
C ASP A 37 -30.60 -6.26 1.63
N THR A 38 -30.88 -5.74 0.45
CA THR A 38 -32.02 -4.85 0.19
C THR A 38 -33.11 -5.69 -0.46
N GLN A 39 -34.01 -6.25 0.34
CA GLN A 39 -35.19 -6.95 -0.16
C GLN A 39 -36.45 -6.14 0.11
N SER A 40 -37.34 -6.14 -0.89
CA SER A 40 -38.70 -5.63 -0.81
C SER A 40 -39.69 -6.75 -1.14
N LYS A 41 -40.98 -6.52 -0.93
CA LYS A 41 -42.03 -7.48 -1.33
C LYS A 41 -42.15 -7.66 -2.84
N ASP A 42 -41.53 -6.78 -3.61
CA ASP A 42 -41.44 -6.82 -5.07
C ASP A 42 -40.09 -7.38 -5.56
N SER A 43 -39.17 -7.73 -4.65
CA SER A 43 -37.87 -8.31 -5.01
C SER A 43 -38.02 -9.79 -5.37
N GLY A 44 -37.34 -10.22 -6.44
CA GLY A 44 -37.41 -11.59 -6.98
C GLY A 44 -36.76 -12.65 -6.08
N ILE A 45 -36.59 -13.87 -6.62
CA ILE A 45 -36.05 -15.05 -5.89
C ILE A 45 -34.56 -14.87 -5.52
N TRP A 46 -33.86 -13.91 -6.14
CA TRP A 46 -32.44 -13.65 -5.92
C TRP A 46 -32.23 -12.49 -4.97
N THR A 47 -31.30 -12.66 -4.02
CA THR A 47 -30.92 -11.62 -3.07
C THR A 47 -30.25 -10.44 -3.77
N GLU A 48 -30.88 -9.28 -3.71
CA GLU A 48 -30.27 -8.00 -4.09
C GLU A 48 -29.43 -7.45 -2.94
N LYS A 49 -28.20 -7.03 -3.25
CA LYS A 49 -27.22 -6.54 -2.27
C LYS A 49 -26.74 -5.14 -2.61
N ASP A 50 -26.64 -4.30 -1.59
CA ASP A 50 -26.03 -2.96 -1.67
C ASP A 50 -24.74 -2.91 -0.83
N ILE A 51 -23.81 -2.01 -1.16
CA ILE A 51 -22.55 -1.85 -0.42
C ILE A 51 -22.78 -0.86 0.72
N LYS A 52 -22.73 -1.37 1.95
CA LYS A 52 -22.91 -0.57 3.16
C LYS A 52 -21.64 0.19 3.54
N LYS A 53 -20.49 -0.48 3.46
CA LYS A 53 -19.19 0.08 3.84
C LYS A 53 -18.08 -0.49 2.98
N LEU A 54 -17.09 0.35 2.69
CA LEU A 54 -15.84 -0.05 2.06
C LEU A 54 -14.72 0.10 3.08
N SER A 55 -13.86 -0.91 3.17
CA SER A 55 -12.63 -0.90 3.96
C SER A 55 -11.48 -1.32 3.07
N TRP A 56 -10.28 -0.85 3.38
CA TRP A 56 -9.08 -1.30 2.69
C TRP A 56 -7.94 -1.41 3.69
N ASN A 57 -7.02 -2.32 3.39
CA ASN A 57 -5.80 -2.54 4.16
C ASN A 57 -4.63 -2.62 3.19
N ALA A 58 -3.45 -2.29 3.68
CA ALA A 58 -2.22 -2.49 2.94
C ALA A 58 -1.18 -3.12 3.86
N SER A 59 -0.28 -3.90 3.30
CA SER A 59 0.84 -4.46 4.04
C SER A 59 2.10 -4.41 3.20
N SER A 60 3.25 -4.31 3.86
CA SER A 60 4.55 -4.30 3.20
C SER A 60 5.56 -5.08 4.03
N GLU A 61 6.33 -5.92 3.37
CA GLU A 61 7.47 -6.63 3.93
C GLU A 61 8.74 -6.05 3.33
N ASN A 62 9.72 -5.78 4.18
CA ASN A 62 10.92 -5.06 3.82
C ASN A 62 12.14 -5.67 4.51
N VAL A 63 13.32 -5.48 3.91
CA VAL A 63 14.58 -5.75 4.60
C VAL A 63 14.93 -4.54 5.49
N PHE A 64 15.34 -4.80 6.72
CA PHE A 64 15.75 -3.75 7.65
C PHE A 64 17.04 -3.11 7.13
N SER A 65 17.02 -1.80 6.96
CA SER A 65 18.21 -1.05 6.56
C SER A 65 19.01 -0.67 7.81
N ALA A 66 20.33 -0.89 7.79
CA ALA A 66 21.23 -0.46 8.86
C ALA A 66 21.61 1.03 8.76
N ASP A 67 21.31 1.69 7.64
CA ASP A 67 21.59 3.11 7.42
C ASP A 67 20.53 4.01 8.07
N VAL A 68 20.99 4.92 8.94
CA VAL A 68 20.14 5.88 9.68
C VAL A 68 19.22 6.71 8.76
N ASP A 69 19.71 7.11 7.58
CA ASP A 69 18.94 7.94 6.64
C ASP A 69 17.91 7.13 5.83
N ALA A 70 18.19 5.85 5.62
CA ALA A 70 17.32 4.89 4.93
C ALA A 70 16.42 4.10 5.89
N ASN A 71 16.49 4.37 7.20
CA ASN A 71 15.73 3.62 8.19
C ASN A 71 14.24 4.01 8.16
N SER A 72 13.49 3.40 7.23
CA SER A 72 12.03 3.53 7.15
C SER A 72 11.35 3.00 8.42
N TYR A 73 11.97 2.08 9.15
CA TYR A 73 11.41 1.49 10.36
C TYR A 73 11.21 2.52 11.47
N ASP A 74 12.22 3.33 11.79
CA ASP A 74 12.11 4.35 12.86
C ASP A 74 11.04 5.40 12.53
N LYS A 75 10.89 5.76 11.25
CA LYS A 75 9.85 6.68 10.79
C LYS A 75 8.46 6.06 10.94
N LEU A 76 8.29 4.80 10.51
CA LEU A 76 7.05 4.06 10.69
C LEU A 76 6.70 3.88 12.18
N PHE A 77 7.69 3.58 13.01
CA PHE A 77 7.53 3.46 14.46
C PHE A 77 7.08 4.79 15.07
N ALA A 78 7.75 5.90 14.74
CA ALA A 78 7.36 7.23 15.22
C ALA A 78 5.93 7.60 14.78
N LEU A 79 5.53 7.29 13.54
CA LEU A 79 4.19 7.54 13.03
C LEU A 79 3.13 6.67 13.73
N MET A 80 3.47 5.41 14.03
CA MET A 80 2.61 4.49 14.79
C MET A 80 2.38 5.00 16.21
N ILE A 81 3.45 5.41 16.92
CA ILE A 81 3.37 5.97 18.28
C ILE A 81 2.65 7.33 18.28
N ALA A 82 2.82 8.13 17.23
CA ALA A 82 2.09 9.40 17.08
C ALA A 82 0.59 9.20 16.83
N ARG A 83 0.14 7.99 16.49
CA ARG A 83 -1.26 7.63 16.18
C ARG A 83 -1.88 8.51 15.10
N LYS A 84 -1.05 9.02 14.19
CA LYS A 84 -1.50 9.91 13.12
C LYS A 84 -1.83 9.11 11.87
N PRO A 85 -2.92 9.44 11.17
CA PRO A 85 -3.16 8.89 9.84
C PRO A 85 -2.06 9.38 8.90
N ILE A 86 -1.39 8.43 8.26
CA ILE A 86 -0.37 8.65 7.24
C ILE A 86 -1.00 8.59 5.86
N THR A 87 -0.45 9.33 4.91
CA THR A 87 -0.86 9.21 3.50
C THR A 87 -0.12 8.04 2.89
N LEU A 88 -0.82 6.99 2.49
CA LEU A 88 -0.27 5.91 1.68
C LEU A 88 -0.53 6.16 0.22
N LYS A 89 0.49 5.89 -0.60
CA LYS A 89 0.36 5.84 -2.05
C LYS A 89 0.88 4.48 -2.54
N PHE A 90 0.07 3.78 -3.31
CA PHE A 90 0.39 2.47 -3.84
C PHE A 90 0.24 2.49 -5.35
N GLY A 91 1.30 2.24 -6.09
CA GLY A 91 1.24 2.33 -7.55
C GLY A 91 2.48 1.79 -8.22
N ILE A 92 2.43 1.83 -9.55
CA ILE A 92 3.56 1.47 -10.40
C ILE A 92 4.51 2.66 -10.43
N VAL A 93 5.81 2.44 -10.31
CA VAL A 93 6.82 3.50 -10.48
C VAL A 93 6.86 3.97 -11.93
N SER A 94 7.05 5.27 -12.16
CA SER A 94 7.06 5.87 -13.50
C SER A 94 8.22 5.39 -14.37
N ASP A 95 9.30 4.89 -13.77
CA ASP A 95 10.46 4.35 -14.48
C ASP A 95 10.68 2.85 -14.18
N PRO A 96 9.99 1.95 -14.91
CA PRO A 96 10.12 0.51 -14.73
C PRO A 96 11.48 -0.06 -15.21
N ASN A 97 12.37 0.74 -15.80
CA ASN A 97 13.70 0.32 -16.24
C ASN A 97 14.84 0.73 -15.29
N ALA A 98 14.54 1.48 -14.22
CA ALA A 98 15.53 1.74 -13.19
C ALA A 98 15.84 0.43 -12.44
N ASN A 99 17.03 -0.13 -12.67
CA ASN A 99 17.52 -1.31 -11.94
C ASN A 99 18.04 -0.96 -10.53
N GLU A 100 18.16 0.33 -10.22
CA GLU A 100 18.65 0.87 -8.95
C GLU A 100 17.76 2.04 -8.52
N MET A 101 17.70 2.31 -7.21
CA MET A 101 16.95 3.45 -6.69
C MET A 101 17.50 4.76 -7.28
N PRO A 102 16.65 5.61 -7.89
CA PRO A 102 17.07 6.93 -8.35
C PRO A 102 17.58 7.78 -7.18
N GLU A 103 18.57 8.66 -7.40
CA GLU A 103 19.08 9.59 -6.37
C GLU A 103 17.97 10.45 -5.74
N ALA A 104 16.91 10.75 -6.49
CA ALA A 104 15.75 11.52 -6.03
C ALA A 104 14.68 10.67 -5.31
N GLY A 105 14.87 9.35 -5.21
CA GLY A 105 13.86 8.40 -4.76
C GLY A 105 12.93 7.95 -5.89
N TRP A 106 12.16 6.90 -5.62
CA TRP A 106 11.17 6.40 -6.57
C TRP A 106 10.06 7.43 -6.77
N THR A 107 9.56 7.54 -8.00
CA THR A 107 8.41 8.39 -8.33
C THR A 107 7.28 7.51 -8.84
N LEU A 108 6.06 7.77 -8.39
CA LEU A 108 4.87 7.03 -8.82
C LEU A 108 4.44 7.49 -10.21
N ALA A 109 4.09 6.53 -11.06
CA ALA A 109 3.39 6.77 -12.31
C ALA A 109 1.98 7.30 -12.03
N ALA A 110 1.40 7.98 -13.02
CA ALA A 110 -0.02 8.31 -12.99
C ALA A 110 -0.86 7.03 -12.84
N GLY A 111 -1.93 7.08 -12.05
CA GLY A 111 -2.74 5.89 -11.74
C GLY A 111 -2.51 5.27 -10.35
N ALA A 112 -1.69 5.89 -9.49
CA ALA A 112 -1.46 5.42 -8.13
C ALA A 112 -2.73 5.50 -7.25
N TYR A 113 -2.87 4.55 -6.33
CA TYR A 113 -3.91 4.52 -5.32
C TYR A 113 -3.42 5.29 -4.09
N THR A 114 -4.04 6.42 -3.81
CA THR A 114 -3.73 7.28 -2.68
C THR A 114 -4.84 7.20 -1.64
N GLY A 115 -4.48 7.02 -0.36
CA GLY A 115 -5.45 6.96 0.73
C GLY A 115 -4.80 7.22 2.08
N LYS A 116 -5.59 7.66 3.07
CA LYS A 116 -5.10 7.80 4.44
C LYS A 116 -5.21 6.48 5.19
N ALA A 117 -4.13 6.03 5.81
CA ALA A 117 -4.10 4.83 6.63
C ALA A 117 -3.43 5.06 7.98
N VAL A 118 -3.68 4.18 8.93
CA VAL A 118 -2.94 4.11 10.20
C VAL A 118 -2.14 2.82 10.24
N ILE A 119 -0.99 2.85 10.91
CA ILE A 119 -0.18 1.66 11.15
C ILE A 119 -0.83 0.88 12.29
N THR A 120 -1.25 -0.35 12.03
CA THR A 120 -1.89 -1.23 13.02
C THR A 120 -0.92 -2.26 13.57
N SER A 121 0.06 -2.68 12.77
CA SER A 121 1.13 -3.57 13.19
C SER A 121 2.46 -3.15 12.57
N LEU A 122 3.53 -3.25 13.34
CA LEU A 122 4.91 -3.07 12.89
C LEU A 122 5.76 -4.10 13.63
N GLU A 123 6.27 -5.10 12.90
CA GLU A 123 7.02 -6.22 13.46
C GLU A 123 8.42 -6.23 12.84
N ALA A 124 9.46 -6.21 13.69
CA ALA A 124 10.84 -6.39 13.26
C ALA A 124 11.29 -7.81 13.60
N ASN A 125 11.94 -8.47 12.65
CA ASN A 125 12.47 -9.81 12.80
C ASN A 125 13.96 -9.80 12.45
N ALA A 126 14.81 -10.19 13.41
CA ALA A 126 16.27 -10.21 13.25
C ALA A 126 16.82 -11.59 13.68
N PRO A 127 16.66 -12.62 12.83
CA PRO A 127 17.19 -13.95 13.11
C PRO A 127 18.72 -13.98 13.06
N ASP A 128 19.34 -14.74 13.97
CA ASP A 128 20.79 -14.89 14.04
C ASP A 128 21.32 -15.59 12.78
N GLY A 129 22.24 -14.95 12.06
CA GLY A 129 22.82 -15.45 10.80
C GLY A 129 22.11 -15.01 9.51
N ASP A 130 21.01 -14.26 9.58
CA ASP A 130 20.24 -13.80 8.43
C ASP A 130 20.03 -12.28 8.43
N LYS A 131 19.58 -11.72 7.30
CA LYS A 131 19.28 -10.27 7.22
C LYS A 131 18.04 -9.95 8.06
N ALA A 132 18.12 -8.91 8.87
CA ALA A 132 16.95 -8.39 9.57
C ALA A 132 15.89 -7.93 8.57
N THR A 133 14.63 -8.25 8.85
CA THR A 133 13.46 -7.87 8.05
C THR A 133 12.44 -7.19 8.95
N PHE A 134 11.52 -6.45 8.36
CA PHE A 134 10.37 -5.93 9.07
C PHE A 134 9.11 -6.01 8.21
N SER A 135 7.99 -6.26 8.86
CA SER A 135 6.66 -6.21 8.26
C SER A 135 5.87 -5.07 8.87
N VAL A 136 5.09 -4.40 8.03
CA VAL A 136 4.20 -3.33 8.45
C VAL A 136 2.81 -3.56 7.86
N SER A 137 1.80 -3.37 8.70
CA SER A 137 0.40 -3.47 8.33
C SER A 137 -0.29 -2.13 8.54
N PHE A 138 -1.07 -1.74 7.54
CA PHE A 138 -1.79 -0.50 7.47
C PHE A 138 -3.28 -0.75 7.29
N GLU A 139 -4.09 0.07 7.95
CA GLU A 139 -5.54 0.04 7.81
C GLU A 139 -6.05 1.40 7.34
N GLY A 140 -6.84 1.38 6.27
CA GLY A 140 -7.41 2.56 5.64
C GLY A 140 -8.42 3.26 6.55
N THR A 141 -8.19 4.54 6.81
CA THR A 141 -9.08 5.38 7.64
C THR A 141 -9.90 6.37 6.81
N GLY A 142 -9.92 6.21 5.48
CA GLY A 142 -10.61 7.09 4.57
C GLY A 142 -10.80 6.49 3.18
N PRO A 143 -11.35 7.26 2.23
CA PRO A 143 -11.51 6.79 0.85
C PRO A 143 -10.15 6.53 0.22
N LEU A 144 -10.05 5.42 -0.51
CA LEU A 144 -8.93 5.13 -1.39
C LEU A 144 -9.26 5.72 -2.76
N THR A 145 -8.53 6.76 -3.16
CA THR A 145 -8.69 7.42 -4.46
C THR A 145 -7.64 6.95 -5.43
N LYS A 146 -8.05 6.55 -6.63
CA LYS A 146 -7.11 6.32 -7.72
C LYS A 146 -6.81 7.64 -8.40
N GLU A 147 -5.56 8.06 -8.43
CA GLU A 147 -5.13 9.21 -9.22
C GLU A 147 -5.42 8.93 -10.69
N ALA A 148 -5.89 9.95 -11.42
CA ALA A 148 -6.22 9.79 -12.83
C ALA A 148 -4.96 9.40 -13.60
N ASP A 149 -5.10 8.39 -14.46
CA ASP A 149 -4.11 8.06 -15.47
C ASP A 149 -4.05 9.26 -16.43
N SER A 150 -2.96 10.03 -16.38
CA SER A 150 -2.71 11.13 -17.30
C SER A 150 -2.50 10.53 -18.69
N LYS A 151 -3.60 10.29 -19.41
CA LYS A 151 -3.61 9.86 -20.81
C LYS A 151 -2.86 10.84 -21.72
#